data_AF-A0A7Y2IJU0-F1
#
_entry.id   AF-A0A7Y2IJU0-F1
#
_cell.length_a   1.000
_cell.length_b   1.000
_cell.length_c   1.000
_cell.angle_alpha   90.00
_cell.angle_beta   90.00
_cell.angle_gamma   90.00
#
_symmetry.space_group_name_H-M   'P 1'
#
loop_
_entity.id
_entity.type
_entity.pdbx_description
1 polymer ?
#
loop_
_entity_poly.entity_id
_entity_poly.type
_entity_poly.pdbx_seq_one_letter_code
_entity_poly.pdbx_strand_id
1 'polypeptide(L)'
;MRRLSPLLFAFALLVMVVPAAGAATNSILPVSIEKAPIVPDGTTANEITDFVLTFVDRDPSIDGLSLLAGATVTATLPDAFVNTMAGDINTAILLQGWPQSPPFPFPWITEVSGNAVTATLTSDYLVGDFGPGVKQVHLFLGDFRNPGPGVYQVDLVIKPDPASSATFTGTGTVRILPKSRPSVNAVSVFSGGGPPPPFNNAIYQTVAAGDDAADVGLYLWDKGSSVADGIINPFVDVAIVMSNLSRGRLVQGNKTVGHVWIDAPAGASVYGITGGPSFLGIAAVSEIDVGILVTTFSTDPNATGVYTIGFQLNNGNTQQLFVTAE
;
A
#
# COMPACT_ATOMS: atom_id res chain seq x y z
N MET A 1 -43.39 -43.85 70.31
CA MET A 1 -42.66 -44.68 69.31
C MET A 1 -41.90 -43.74 68.38
N ARG A 2 -40.57 -43.71 68.48
CA ARG A 2 -39.68 -42.81 67.71
C ARG A 2 -39.53 -43.35 66.28
N ARG A 3 -39.75 -42.49 65.28
CA ARG A 3 -39.48 -42.78 63.86
C ARG A 3 -38.06 -42.30 63.53
N LEU A 4 -37.24 -43.19 62.96
CA LEU A 4 -35.95 -42.92 62.33
C LEU A 4 -36.18 -42.64 60.85
N SER A 5 -35.69 -41.52 60.34
CA SER A 5 -35.60 -41.22 58.90
C SER A 5 -34.20 -41.53 58.39
N PRO A 6 -34.02 -42.19 57.23
CA PRO A 6 -32.71 -42.38 56.63
C PRO A 6 -32.32 -41.17 55.77
N LEU A 7 -31.11 -40.67 55.98
CA LEU A 7 -30.46 -39.64 55.18
C LEU A 7 -29.90 -40.30 53.89
N LEU A 8 -30.42 -39.93 52.71
CA LEU A 8 -29.81 -40.25 51.42
C LEU A 8 -28.77 -39.17 51.10
N PHE A 9 -27.50 -39.55 50.98
CA PHE A 9 -26.45 -38.71 50.38
C PHE A 9 -26.48 -38.89 48.85
N ALA A 10 -26.88 -37.85 48.13
CA ALA A 10 -26.74 -37.78 46.68
C ALA A 10 -25.36 -37.19 46.34
N PHE A 11 -24.49 -37.98 45.72
CA PHE A 11 -23.21 -37.55 45.17
C PHE A 11 -23.46 -36.85 43.83
N ALA A 12 -23.33 -35.52 43.78
CA ALA A 12 -23.41 -34.76 42.54
C ALA A 12 -22.06 -34.87 41.79
N LEU A 13 -22.07 -35.56 40.65
CA LEU A 13 -20.92 -35.63 39.76
C LEU A 13 -20.80 -34.31 38.98
N LEU A 14 -19.85 -33.46 39.37
CA LEU A 14 -19.53 -32.22 38.69
C LEU A 14 -18.77 -32.54 37.39
N VAL A 15 -19.48 -32.55 36.26
CA VAL A 15 -18.85 -32.64 34.93
C VAL A 15 -18.24 -31.27 34.62
N MET A 16 -16.93 -31.14 34.78
CA MET A 16 -16.20 -29.98 34.27
C MET A 16 -16.18 -30.06 32.75
N VAL A 17 -16.97 -29.21 32.10
CA VAL A 17 -16.87 -28.96 30.66
C VAL A 17 -15.56 -28.21 30.44
N VAL A 18 -14.51 -28.92 30.03
CA VAL A 18 -13.28 -28.30 29.54
C VAL A 18 -13.62 -27.71 28.17
N PRO A 19 -13.53 -26.38 27.96
CA PRO A 19 -13.71 -25.81 26.64
C PRO A 19 -12.69 -26.47 25.70
N ALA A 20 -13.17 -27.11 24.64
CA ALA A 20 -12.30 -27.64 23.61
C ALA A 20 -11.45 -26.49 23.09
N ALA A 21 -10.14 -26.61 23.25
CA ALA A 21 -9.20 -25.69 22.61
C ALA A 21 -9.48 -25.75 21.10
N GLY A 22 -10.12 -24.70 20.57
CA GLY A 22 -10.35 -24.58 19.15
C GLY A 22 -9.02 -24.72 18.42
N ALA A 23 -8.97 -25.57 17.41
CA ALA A 23 -7.79 -25.69 16.57
C ALA A 23 -7.41 -24.30 16.05
N ALA A 24 -6.15 -23.92 16.22
CA ALA A 24 -5.63 -22.67 15.67
C ALA A 24 -5.90 -22.63 14.17
N THR A 25 -6.67 -21.66 13.70
CA THR A 25 -6.89 -21.46 12.26
C THR A 25 -5.73 -20.65 11.71
N ASN A 26 -4.86 -21.32 10.96
CA ASN A 26 -3.84 -20.66 10.14
C ASN A 26 -4.44 -20.40 8.76
N SER A 27 -4.59 -19.12 8.44
CA SER A 27 -5.15 -18.68 7.16
C SER A 27 -4.04 -18.20 6.23
N ILE A 28 -4.05 -18.64 4.97
CA ILE A 28 -3.05 -18.23 3.98
C ILE A 28 -3.52 -16.94 3.28
N LEU A 29 -2.65 -15.92 3.25
CA LEU A 29 -2.88 -14.65 2.55
C LEU A 29 -2.16 -14.62 1.19
N PRO A 30 -2.80 -14.07 0.15
CA PRO A 30 -2.13 -13.78 -1.12
C PRO A 30 -1.28 -12.51 -0.96
N VAL A 31 0.03 -12.67 -0.76
CA VAL A 31 0.94 -11.53 -0.59
C VAL A 31 1.55 -11.12 -1.93
N SER A 32 1.38 -9.86 -2.33
CA SER A 32 2.13 -9.24 -3.43
C SER A 32 3.08 -8.17 -2.90
N ILE A 33 4.20 -7.97 -3.60
CA ILE A 33 5.22 -6.99 -3.20
C ILE A 33 5.53 -6.06 -4.36
N GLU A 34 5.46 -4.76 -4.11
CA GLU A 34 5.74 -3.73 -5.10
C GLU A 34 6.69 -2.68 -4.53
N LYS A 35 7.47 -2.05 -5.41
CA LYS A 35 8.34 -0.92 -5.03
C LYS A 35 7.50 0.13 -4.33
N ALA A 36 8.00 0.66 -3.22
CA ALA A 36 7.33 1.76 -2.57
C ALA A 36 7.30 2.99 -3.50
N PRO A 37 6.22 3.77 -3.45
CA PRO A 37 5.97 4.89 -4.35
C PRO A 37 6.62 6.20 -3.92
N ILE A 38 7.39 6.19 -2.82
CA ILE A 38 8.01 7.37 -2.23
C ILE A 38 9.51 7.51 -2.54
N VAL A 39 10.14 6.47 -3.10
CA VAL A 39 11.54 6.50 -3.53
C VAL A 39 11.70 5.97 -4.96
N PRO A 40 12.74 6.41 -5.71
CA PRO A 40 12.95 5.96 -7.08
C PRO A 40 13.41 4.49 -7.19
N ASP A 41 14.05 3.96 -6.17
CA ASP A 41 15.01 2.85 -6.30
C ASP A 41 14.92 1.78 -5.21
N GLY A 42 13.87 1.81 -4.36
CA GLY A 42 13.67 0.90 -3.22
C GLY A 42 13.68 -0.62 -3.50
N THR A 43 13.70 -1.01 -4.78
CA THR A 43 13.83 -2.40 -5.27
C THR A 43 15.03 -2.57 -6.23
N THR A 44 16.05 -1.74 -6.09
CA THR A 44 17.30 -1.76 -6.89
C THR A 44 18.43 -2.34 -6.06
N ALA A 45 19.29 -3.15 -6.67
CA ALA A 45 20.40 -3.80 -5.99
C ALA A 45 21.32 -2.80 -5.27
N ASN A 46 21.70 -3.11 -4.03
CA ASN A 46 22.52 -2.30 -3.12
C ASN A 46 21.89 -0.97 -2.66
N GLU A 47 20.68 -0.64 -3.10
CA GLU A 47 19.95 0.53 -2.58
C GLU A 47 19.26 0.22 -1.25
N ILE A 48 18.77 1.27 -0.60
CA ILE A 48 17.92 1.15 0.60
C ILE A 48 16.68 0.33 0.25
N THR A 49 16.31 -0.57 1.13
CA THR A 49 15.15 -1.45 0.95
C THR A 49 13.87 -0.67 1.23
N ASP A 50 13.04 -0.49 0.20
CA ASP A 50 11.77 0.21 0.33
C ASP A 50 10.68 -0.37 -0.59
N PHE A 51 9.75 -1.11 0.02
CA PHE A 51 8.63 -1.74 -0.69
C PHE A 51 7.39 -1.93 0.18
N VAL A 52 6.26 -2.17 -0.49
CA VAL A 52 4.95 -2.39 0.13
C VAL A 52 4.50 -3.83 -0.10
N LEU A 53 4.14 -4.52 0.98
CA LEU A 53 3.51 -5.83 0.95
C LEU A 53 2.00 -5.63 1.02
N THR A 54 1.29 -6.14 0.01
CA THR A 54 -0.18 -6.11 -0.08
C THR A 54 -0.69 -7.51 0.20
N PHE A 55 -1.57 -7.67 1.18
CA PHE A 55 -2.12 -8.98 1.56
C PHE A 55 -3.65 -9.01 1.58
N VAL A 56 -4.28 -7.84 1.42
CA VAL A 56 -5.68 -7.67 1.03
C VAL A 56 -5.70 -6.65 -0.12
N ASP A 57 -6.69 -6.75 -1.01
CA ASP A 57 -6.89 -5.79 -2.11
C ASP A 57 -6.85 -4.33 -1.61
N ARG A 58 -6.30 -3.43 -2.40
CA ARG A 58 -6.18 -1.99 -2.08
C ARG A 58 -7.48 -1.23 -2.31
N ASP A 59 -8.43 -1.80 -3.05
CA ASP A 59 -9.75 -1.20 -3.25
C ASP A 59 -10.40 -0.91 -1.88
N PRO A 60 -10.74 0.35 -1.58
CA PRO A 60 -11.31 0.73 -0.29
C PRO A 60 -12.69 0.12 -0.02
N SER A 61 -13.38 -0.42 -1.03
CA SER A 61 -14.66 -1.13 -0.87
C SER A 61 -14.51 -2.57 -0.34
N ILE A 62 -13.28 -3.12 -0.37
CA ILE A 62 -12.99 -4.45 0.14
C ILE A 62 -12.57 -4.36 1.61
N ASP A 63 -13.15 -5.16 2.49
CA ASP A 63 -12.72 -5.18 3.89
C ASP A 63 -11.31 -5.77 4.04
N GLY A 64 -10.49 -5.09 4.84
CA GLY A 64 -9.18 -5.51 5.32
C GLY A 64 -9.26 -6.38 6.56
N LEU A 65 -8.15 -6.47 7.28
CA LEU A 65 -8.06 -7.20 8.54
C LEU A 65 -8.33 -6.27 9.72
N SER A 66 -9.21 -6.70 10.64
CA SER A 66 -9.28 -6.12 11.98
C SER A 66 -8.12 -6.64 12.82
N LEU A 67 -7.33 -5.74 13.41
CA LEU A 67 -6.23 -6.08 14.30
C LEU A 67 -6.44 -5.41 15.67
N LEU A 68 -6.30 -6.14 16.76
CA LEU A 68 -6.43 -5.61 18.12
C LEU A 68 -5.12 -5.01 18.62
N ALA A 69 -5.17 -4.21 19.68
CA ALA A 69 -3.99 -3.75 20.40
C ALA A 69 -3.13 -4.95 20.83
N GLY A 70 -1.83 -4.86 20.59
CA GLY A 70 -0.88 -5.95 20.79
C GLY A 70 -0.83 -6.99 19.66
N ALA A 71 -1.65 -6.86 18.61
CA ALA A 71 -1.50 -7.63 17.38
C ALA A 71 -0.14 -7.34 16.73
N THR A 72 0.40 -8.32 16.02
CA THR A 72 1.71 -8.20 15.36
C THR A 72 1.60 -8.43 13.86
N VAL A 73 2.38 -7.68 13.10
CA VAL A 73 2.63 -7.86 11.67
C VAL A 73 4.14 -8.05 11.51
N THR A 74 4.57 -9.24 11.16
CA THR A 74 5.99 -9.59 11.00
C THR A 74 6.29 -9.90 9.55
N ALA A 75 7.21 -9.14 8.95
CA ALA A 75 7.79 -9.44 7.65
C ALA A 75 9.21 -9.99 7.84
N THR A 76 9.54 -11.10 7.20
CA THR A 76 10.88 -11.72 7.26
C THR A 76 11.53 -11.68 5.90
N LEU A 77 12.62 -10.91 5.80
CA LEU A 77 13.45 -10.83 4.61
C LEU A 77 14.41 -12.03 4.56
N PRO A 78 14.80 -12.50 3.36
CA PRO A 78 15.86 -13.50 3.22
C PRO A 78 17.21 -12.98 3.72
N ASP A 79 18.09 -13.88 4.12
CA ASP A 79 19.47 -13.60 4.57
C ASP A 79 20.31 -12.81 3.55
N ALA A 80 19.90 -12.82 2.26
CA ALA A 80 20.56 -12.04 1.22
C ALA A 80 20.42 -10.53 1.44
N PHE A 81 19.35 -10.07 2.10
CA PHE A 81 19.18 -8.68 2.49
C PHE A 81 20.11 -8.37 3.66
N VAL A 82 20.94 -7.35 3.51
CA VAL A 82 21.96 -7.02 4.52
C VAL A 82 21.42 -5.93 5.44
N ASN A 83 21.22 -6.27 6.71
CA ASN A 83 20.96 -5.31 7.76
C ASN A 83 22.29 -4.63 8.18
N THR A 84 22.43 -3.34 7.91
CA THR A 84 23.61 -2.53 8.20
C THR A 84 23.58 -1.87 9.59
N MET A 85 22.44 -1.91 10.29
CA MET A 85 22.27 -1.33 11.64
C MET A 85 22.72 0.15 11.74
N ALA A 86 22.49 0.96 10.71
CA ALA A 86 23.13 2.25 10.47
C ALA A 86 22.17 3.47 10.45
N GLY A 87 20.88 3.28 10.62
CA GLY A 87 19.82 4.24 10.39
C GLY A 87 18.50 3.83 11.07
N ASP A 88 17.45 4.61 10.83
CA ASP A 88 16.15 4.38 11.44
C ASP A 88 15.33 3.38 10.62
N ILE A 89 14.66 2.47 11.33
CA ILE A 89 13.76 1.49 10.73
C ILE A 89 12.34 2.01 10.84
N ASN A 90 11.76 2.39 9.71
CA ASN A 90 10.40 2.87 9.64
C ASN A 90 9.54 1.83 8.92
N THR A 91 8.64 1.21 9.65
CA THR A 91 7.58 0.40 9.07
C THR A 91 6.27 1.16 9.22
N ALA A 92 5.40 1.07 8.23
CA ALA A 92 4.05 1.60 8.33
C ALA A 92 2.98 0.56 8.00
N ILE A 93 1.97 0.45 8.85
CA ILE A 93 0.77 -0.35 8.57
C ILE A 93 -0.23 0.55 7.84
N LEU A 94 -0.72 0.12 6.69
CA LEU A 94 -1.63 0.90 5.85
C LEU A 94 -3.06 0.34 5.92
N LEU A 95 -3.99 1.19 6.34
CA LEU A 95 -5.40 0.86 6.57
C LEU A 95 -6.28 1.03 5.34
N GLN A 96 -5.82 1.72 4.31
CA GLN A 96 -6.59 1.96 3.08
C GLN A 96 -5.88 1.45 1.83
N GLY A 97 -4.76 0.77 2.04
CA GLY A 97 -3.75 0.62 1.02
C GLY A 97 -3.10 1.96 0.63
N TRP A 98 -2.12 1.86 -0.26
CA TRP A 98 -1.42 2.98 -0.83
C TRP A 98 -2.17 3.49 -2.08
N PRO A 99 -2.22 4.81 -2.31
CA PRO A 99 -1.75 5.89 -1.46
C PRO A 99 -2.68 6.10 -0.26
N GLN A 100 -2.08 6.19 0.93
CA GLN A 100 -2.81 6.52 2.15
C GLN A 100 -2.73 8.03 2.40
N SER A 101 -3.82 8.64 2.86
CA SER A 101 -3.84 9.99 3.40
C SER A 101 -4.38 9.94 4.83
N PRO A 102 -3.87 10.74 5.79
CA PRO A 102 -2.52 11.28 5.80
C PRO A 102 -1.48 10.14 5.97
N PRO A 103 -0.22 10.37 5.56
CA PRO A 103 0.89 9.43 5.79
C PRO A 103 1.45 9.45 7.23
N PHE A 104 0.73 10.05 8.19
CA PHE A 104 1.22 10.32 9.55
C PHE A 104 0.98 9.14 10.50
N PRO A 105 1.83 8.97 11.54
CA PRO A 105 2.05 7.67 12.17
C PRO A 105 0.81 7.22 12.92
N PHE A 106 0.40 5.98 12.64
CA PHE A 106 -0.45 5.27 13.57
C PHE A 106 0.46 4.63 14.62
N PRO A 107 0.02 4.54 15.88
CA PRO A 107 0.88 4.13 16.96
C PRO A 107 1.10 2.60 16.94
N TRP A 108 2.21 2.19 16.34
CA TRP A 108 2.80 0.85 16.48
C TRP A 108 4.25 0.99 16.95
N ILE A 109 4.77 -0.08 17.52
CA ILE A 109 6.17 -0.21 17.89
C ILE A 109 6.83 -1.14 16.88
N THR A 110 7.95 -0.71 16.30
CA THR A 110 8.72 -1.53 15.35
C THR A 110 9.92 -2.14 16.06
N GLU A 111 10.09 -3.45 15.93
CA GLU A 111 11.23 -4.19 16.43
C GLU A 111 11.87 -4.98 15.29
N VAL A 112 13.21 -5.10 15.32
CA VAL A 112 13.96 -5.88 14.34
C VAL A 112 14.81 -6.92 15.04
N SER A 113 14.68 -8.17 14.59
CA SER A 113 15.46 -9.31 15.05
C SER A 113 16.02 -10.05 13.84
N GLY A 114 17.31 -9.86 13.58
CA GLY A 114 17.94 -10.34 12.33
C GLY A 114 17.30 -9.68 11.11
N ASN A 115 16.65 -10.50 10.28
CA ASN A 115 15.94 -10.08 9.07
C ASN A 115 14.42 -10.04 9.24
N ALA A 116 13.91 -10.25 10.46
CA ALA A 116 12.51 -10.12 10.79
C ALA A 116 12.21 -8.71 11.33
N VAL A 117 11.27 -8.03 10.68
CA VAL A 117 10.74 -6.72 11.06
C VAL A 117 9.33 -6.93 11.59
N THR A 118 9.09 -6.60 12.86
CA THR A 118 7.79 -6.77 13.52
C THR A 118 7.22 -5.43 13.91
N ALA A 119 6.03 -5.11 13.42
CA ALA A 119 5.22 -4.00 13.90
C ALA A 119 4.17 -4.52 14.90
N THR A 120 4.16 -4.00 16.12
CA THR A 120 3.19 -4.32 17.17
C THR A 120 2.24 -3.15 17.35
N LEU A 121 0.94 -3.37 17.18
CA LEU A 121 -0.07 -2.33 17.33
C LEU A 121 -0.19 -1.89 18.79
N THR A 122 -0.35 -0.60 19.04
CA THR A 122 -0.63 -0.08 20.39
C THR A 122 -2.10 0.26 20.63
N SER A 123 -2.93 0.18 19.60
CA SER A 123 -4.38 0.40 19.63
C SER A 123 -5.10 -0.54 18.67
N ASP A 124 -6.41 -0.68 18.87
CA ASP A 124 -7.27 -1.45 17.98
C ASP A 124 -7.44 -0.74 16.63
N TYR A 125 -7.51 -1.53 15.56
CA TYR A 125 -7.89 -1.12 14.21
C TYR A 125 -8.93 -2.08 13.68
N LEU A 126 -10.19 -1.71 13.84
CA LEU A 126 -11.32 -2.49 13.36
C LEU A 126 -11.79 -1.98 12.00
N VAL A 127 -12.28 -2.90 11.17
CA VAL A 127 -13.02 -2.56 9.95
C VAL A 127 -14.19 -1.64 10.31
N GLY A 128 -14.31 -0.51 9.61
CA GLY A 128 -15.38 0.46 9.77
C GLY A 128 -15.08 1.63 10.72
N ASP A 129 -14.09 1.53 11.61
CA ASP A 129 -13.77 2.61 12.55
C ASP A 129 -13.04 3.77 11.86
N PHE A 130 -11.94 3.45 11.16
CA PHE A 130 -11.06 4.43 10.52
C PHE A 130 -10.89 4.18 9.01
N GLY A 131 -11.67 3.26 8.45
CA GLY A 131 -11.57 2.83 7.06
C GLY A 131 -11.81 1.32 6.92
N PRO A 132 -11.37 0.73 5.81
CA PRO A 132 -11.62 -0.67 5.51
C PRO A 132 -10.75 -1.63 6.34
N GLY A 133 -9.86 -1.16 7.21
CA GLY A 133 -8.99 -2.02 8.03
C GLY A 133 -7.65 -2.35 7.38
N VAL A 134 -6.81 -3.12 8.06
CA VAL A 134 -5.40 -3.30 7.68
C VAL A 134 -5.27 -4.12 6.39
N LYS A 135 -4.61 -3.56 5.37
CA LYS A 135 -4.49 -4.18 4.03
C LYS A 135 -3.04 -4.39 3.57
N GLN A 136 -2.14 -3.53 4.04
CA GLN A 136 -0.75 -3.55 3.61
C GLN A 136 0.21 -3.21 4.76
N VAL A 137 1.47 -3.55 4.55
CA VAL A 137 2.58 -3.06 5.35
C VAL A 137 3.65 -2.49 4.41
N HIS A 138 4.08 -1.27 4.69
CA HIS A 138 5.15 -0.57 4.01
C HIS A 138 6.42 -0.74 4.83
N LEU A 139 7.43 -1.35 4.22
CA LEU A 139 8.76 -1.53 4.80
C LEU A 139 9.69 -0.45 4.26
N PHE A 140 9.89 0.63 5.00
CA PHE A 140 10.89 1.66 4.71
C PHE A 140 12.13 1.43 5.61
N LEU A 141 13.00 0.55 5.14
CA LEU A 141 14.05 -0.03 5.95
C LEU A 141 15.39 0.65 5.66
N GLY A 142 15.62 1.81 6.27
CA GLY A 142 16.87 2.58 6.14
C GLY A 142 18.14 1.75 6.43
N ASP A 143 17.99 0.73 7.27
CA ASP A 143 19.03 -0.21 7.66
C ASP A 143 19.26 -1.37 6.72
N PHE A 144 18.38 -1.62 5.76
CA PHE A 144 18.48 -2.80 4.92
C PHE A 144 18.93 -2.42 3.52
N ARG A 145 19.91 -3.15 3.00
CA ARG A 145 20.34 -3.06 1.62
C ARG A 145 19.77 -4.20 0.81
N ASN A 146 19.20 -3.85 -0.35
CA ASN A 146 18.74 -4.81 -1.32
C ASN A 146 19.91 -5.69 -1.80
N PRO A 147 19.71 -7.00 -1.97
CA PRO A 147 20.74 -7.91 -2.47
C PRO A 147 21.07 -7.67 -3.95
N GLY A 148 21.92 -8.52 -4.52
CA GLY A 148 22.17 -8.53 -5.97
C GLY A 148 20.87 -8.77 -6.79
N PRO A 149 20.88 -8.49 -8.10
CA PRO A 149 19.68 -8.59 -8.93
C PRO A 149 19.11 -10.00 -8.94
N GLY A 150 17.80 -10.13 -8.75
CA GLY A 150 17.18 -11.43 -8.56
C GLY A 150 15.72 -11.36 -8.15
N VAL A 151 15.19 -12.51 -7.75
CA VAL A 151 13.83 -12.69 -7.27
C VAL A 151 13.92 -13.31 -5.89
N TYR A 152 13.31 -12.66 -4.90
CA TYR A 152 13.45 -13.01 -3.48
C TYR A 152 12.07 -13.15 -2.86
N GLN A 153 11.91 -14.12 -1.97
CA GLN A 153 10.67 -14.34 -1.24
C GLN A 153 10.71 -13.59 0.09
N VAL A 154 9.61 -12.95 0.47
CA VAL A 154 9.47 -12.31 1.79
C VAL A 154 8.27 -12.93 2.47
N ASP A 155 8.48 -13.47 3.66
CA ASP A 155 7.42 -14.09 4.44
C ASP A 155 6.71 -13.04 5.29
N LEU A 156 5.41 -13.23 5.46
CA LEU A 156 4.53 -12.39 6.24
C LEU A 156 3.77 -13.26 7.24
N VAL A 157 3.79 -12.85 8.51
CA VAL A 157 2.97 -13.46 9.57
C VAL A 157 2.21 -12.35 10.29
N ILE A 158 0.91 -12.50 10.42
CA ILE A 158 0.04 -11.58 11.15
C ILE A 158 -0.63 -12.33 12.28
N LYS A 159 -0.48 -11.83 13.51
CA LYS A 159 -1.25 -12.28 14.67
C LYS A 159 -2.28 -11.21 15.02
N PRO A 160 -3.56 -11.37 14.62
CA PRO A 160 -4.58 -10.32 14.70
C PRO A 160 -5.08 -10.02 16.12
N ASP A 161 -4.93 -10.97 17.04
CA ASP A 161 -5.33 -10.84 18.44
C ASP A 161 -4.25 -11.53 19.29
N PRO A 162 -3.59 -10.81 20.23
CA PRO A 162 -2.55 -11.39 21.08
C PRO A 162 -3.08 -12.53 21.99
N ALA A 163 -4.36 -12.53 22.34
CA ALA A 163 -5.00 -13.57 23.14
C ALA A 163 -5.41 -14.80 22.31
N SER A 164 -5.44 -14.68 20.99
CA SER A 164 -5.77 -15.76 20.07
C SER A 164 -4.54 -16.54 19.62
N SER A 165 -4.75 -17.81 19.24
CA SER A 165 -3.77 -18.63 18.53
C SER A 165 -3.90 -18.53 17.01
N ALA A 166 -4.93 -17.85 16.50
CA ALA A 166 -5.13 -17.66 15.07
C ALA A 166 -4.02 -16.81 14.48
N THR A 167 -3.52 -17.20 13.31
CA THR A 167 -2.52 -16.44 12.55
C THR A 167 -2.92 -16.39 11.08
N PHE A 168 -2.48 -15.33 10.41
CA PHE A 168 -2.45 -15.27 8.96
C PHE A 168 -1.00 -15.36 8.49
N THR A 169 -0.76 -16.10 7.42
CA THR A 169 0.59 -16.29 6.87
C THR A 169 0.57 -16.11 5.36
N GLY A 170 1.63 -15.59 4.77
CA GLY A 170 1.77 -15.58 3.31
C GLY A 170 3.20 -15.30 2.89
N THR A 171 3.52 -15.59 1.64
CA THR A 171 4.84 -15.35 1.07
C THR A 171 4.67 -14.53 -0.20
N GLY A 172 5.27 -13.34 -0.21
CA GLY A 172 5.32 -12.47 -1.38
C GLY A 172 6.66 -12.63 -2.11
N THR A 173 6.70 -12.16 -3.36
CA THR A 173 7.93 -12.17 -4.16
C THR A 173 8.30 -10.76 -4.59
N VAL A 174 9.53 -10.34 -4.29
CA VAL A 174 10.11 -9.06 -4.74
C VAL A 174 11.17 -9.30 -5.80
N ARG A 175 11.13 -8.51 -6.86
CA ARG A 175 12.16 -8.51 -7.91
C ARG A 175 13.12 -7.35 -7.66
N ILE A 176 14.39 -7.69 -7.42
CA ILE A 176 15.47 -6.71 -7.29
C ILE A 176 16.09 -6.46 -8.66
N LEU A 177 16.08 -5.19 -9.06
CA LEU A 177 16.56 -4.73 -10.36
C LEU A 177 18.07 -4.44 -10.32
N PRO A 178 18.80 -4.63 -11.43
CA PRO A 178 20.22 -4.27 -11.51
C PRO A 178 20.47 -2.77 -11.46
N LYS A 179 19.50 -1.95 -11.89
CA LYS A 179 19.58 -0.49 -11.92
C LYS A 179 18.18 0.09 -11.76
N SER A 180 18.11 1.27 -11.18
CA SER A 180 16.86 2.03 -11.14
C SER A 180 16.40 2.38 -12.56
N ARG A 181 15.09 2.34 -12.74
CA ARG A 181 14.40 2.67 -13.99
C ARG A 181 13.54 3.91 -13.76
N PRO A 182 13.11 4.62 -14.82
CA PRO A 182 12.14 5.69 -14.66
C PRO A 182 10.92 5.18 -13.89
N SER A 183 10.40 5.99 -12.96
CA SER A 183 9.23 5.58 -12.19
C SER A 183 8.17 6.67 -12.07
N VAL A 184 6.91 6.25 -12.21
CA VAL A 184 5.70 7.02 -11.99
C VAL A 184 4.92 6.34 -10.87
N ASN A 185 4.53 7.09 -9.85
CA ASN A 185 3.85 6.53 -8.68
C ASN A 185 2.76 7.49 -8.18
N ALA A 186 1.56 6.97 -7.92
CA ALA A 186 0.45 7.80 -7.42
C ALA A 186 0.63 8.15 -5.95
N VAL A 187 0.29 9.39 -5.58
CA VAL A 187 0.32 9.91 -4.22
C VAL A 187 -0.94 10.70 -3.89
N SER A 188 -1.31 10.70 -2.61
CA SER A 188 -2.51 11.32 -2.06
C SER A 188 -2.28 12.75 -1.52
N VAL A 189 -1.07 13.29 -1.62
CA VAL A 189 -0.74 14.62 -1.07
C VAL A 189 -1.62 15.74 -1.63
N PHE A 190 -2.19 15.53 -2.82
CA PHE A 190 -3.04 16.50 -3.52
C PHE A 190 -4.52 16.11 -3.57
N SER A 191 -4.90 14.91 -3.10
CA SER A 191 -6.27 14.39 -3.25
C SER A 191 -7.26 14.93 -2.22
N GLY A 192 -6.85 15.88 -1.37
CA GLY A 192 -7.68 16.39 -0.27
C GLY A 192 -7.99 15.32 0.78
N GLY A 193 -8.88 15.65 1.74
CA GLY A 193 -9.34 14.69 2.75
C GLY A 193 -8.36 14.44 3.91
N GLY A 194 -7.75 15.51 4.43
CA GLY A 194 -6.95 15.45 5.65
C GLY A 194 -7.72 14.83 6.83
N PRO A 195 -7.04 14.44 7.91
CA PRO A 195 -7.68 13.79 9.04
C PRO A 195 -8.81 14.63 9.63
N PRO A 196 -9.89 14.00 10.14
CA PRO A 196 -10.10 12.55 10.31
C PRO A 196 -10.74 11.84 9.09
N PRO A 197 -10.85 10.49 9.09
CA PRO A 197 -11.53 9.72 8.05
C PRO A 197 -12.94 10.24 7.66
N PRO A 198 -13.44 9.91 6.44
CA PRO A 198 -12.82 9.05 5.44
C PRO A 198 -11.71 9.77 4.68
N PHE A 199 -10.56 9.11 4.54
CA PHE A 199 -9.48 9.65 3.72
C PHE A 199 -9.67 9.29 2.25
N ASN A 200 -9.25 10.18 1.35
CA ASN A 200 -9.38 9.99 -0.09
C ASN A 200 -8.27 9.08 -0.63
N ASN A 201 -8.64 7.96 -1.24
CA ASN A 201 -7.73 7.11 -1.99
C ASN A 201 -7.59 7.66 -3.42
N ALA A 202 -6.43 8.22 -3.76
CA ALA A 202 -6.22 8.83 -5.07
C ALA A 202 -6.24 7.81 -6.23
N ILE A 203 -6.06 6.50 -5.96
CA ILE A 203 -6.13 5.44 -6.96
C ILE A 203 -7.57 4.98 -7.21
N TYR A 204 -8.43 4.94 -6.18
CA TYR A 204 -9.80 4.47 -6.29
C TYR A 204 -10.77 5.57 -5.91
N GLN A 205 -11.44 6.15 -6.90
CA GLN A 205 -12.35 7.26 -6.70
C GLN A 205 -13.74 6.92 -7.22
N THR A 206 -14.77 7.35 -6.50
CA THR A 206 -16.17 7.30 -6.97
C THR A 206 -16.70 8.72 -7.07
N VAL A 207 -17.28 9.06 -8.21
CA VAL A 207 -17.86 10.37 -8.52
C VAL A 207 -19.19 10.21 -9.24
N ALA A 208 -20.00 11.27 -9.30
CA ALA A 208 -21.16 11.26 -10.18
C ALA A 208 -20.73 11.32 -11.66
N ALA A 209 -21.52 10.75 -12.55
CA ALA A 209 -21.29 10.90 -13.99
C ALA A 209 -21.26 12.39 -14.41
N GLY A 210 -20.18 12.80 -15.06
CA GLY A 210 -19.94 14.18 -15.51
C GLY A 210 -19.13 15.04 -14.55
N ASP A 211 -18.86 14.53 -13.35
CA ASP A 211 -18.03 15.23 -12.36
C ASP A 211 -16.53 14.96 -12.59
N ASP A 212 -15.74 15.87 -12.04
CA ASP A 212 -14.31 15.75 -11.90
C ASP A 212 -13.96 14.86 -10.70
N ALA A 213 -13.06 13.91 -10.92
CA ALA A 213 -12.36 13.20 -9.87
C ALA A 213 -11.44 14.16 -9.10
N ALA A 214 -11.13 13.83 -7.84
CA ALA A 214 -10.15 14.56 -7.06
C ALA A 214 -8.76 14.50 -7.71
N ASP A 215 -7.98 15.57 -7.51
CA ASP A 215 -6.64 15.68 -8.03
C ASP A 215 -5.75 14.53 -7.55
N VAL A 216 -4.97 13.99 -8.48
CA VAL A 216 -3.97 12.96 -8.19
C VAL A 216 -2.59 13.53 -8.45
N GLY A 217 -1.72 13.41 -7.44
CA GLY A 217 -0.30 13.65 -7.62
C GLY A 217 0.40 12.40 -8.15
N LEU A 218 1.31 12.57 -9.08
CA LEU A 218 2.21 11.52 -9.57
C LEU A 218 3.65 11.94 -9.31
N TYR A 219 4.37 11.13 -8.56
CA TYR A 219 5.81 11.24 -8.37
C TYR A 219 6.56 10.63 -9.54
N LEU A 220 7.43 11.43 -10.16
CA LEU A 220 8.17 11.13 -11.36
C LEU A 220 9.68 11.21 -11.11
N TRP A 221 10.37 10.09 -11.33
CA TRP A 221 11.83 10.02 -11.36
C TRP A 221 12.33 9.47 -12.69
N ASP A 222 13.45 9.98 -13.18
CA ASP A 222 14.19 9.42 -14.32
C ASP A 222 15.10 8.27 -13.86
N LYS A 223 15.60 7.52 -14.85
CA LYS A 223 16.58 6.45 -14.70
C LYS A 223 17.83 6.91 -13.95
N GLY A 224 18.46 5.98 -13.25
CA GLY A 224 19.74 6.22 -12.60
C GLY A 224 19.65 7.08 -11.34
N SER A 225 18.44 7.37 -10.84
CA SER A 225 18.29 7.89 -9.49
C SER A 225 18.74 6.83 -8.47
N SER A 226 19.56 7.22 -7.50
CA SER A 226 20.10 6.44 -6.39
C SER A 226 20.09 7.30 -5.13
N VAL A 227 19.35 6.86 -4.12
CA VAL A 227 19.31 7.54 -2.82
C VAL A 227 20.63 7.32 -2.08
N ALA A 228 21.20 6.11 -2.15
CA ALA A 228 22.45 5.80 -1.47
C ALA A 228 23.64 6.62 -2.01
N ASP A 229 23.68 6.87 -3.31
CA ASP A 229 24.74 7.64 -3.96
C ASP A 229 24.45 9.15 -3.98
N GLY A 230 23.29 9.60 -3.48
CA GLY A 230 22.87 11.00 -3.50
C GLY A 230 22.57 11.54 -4.90
N ILE A 231 22.30 10.65 -5.87
CA ILE A 231 22.01 11.00 -7.27
C ILE A 231 20.50 10.97 -7.44
N ILE A 232 19.83 12.12 -7.40
CA ILE A 232 18.38 12.18 -7.58
C ILE A 232 18.04 12.91 -8.90
N ASN A 233 17.34 12.23 -9.81
CA ASN A 233 16.97 12.75 -11.12
C ASN A 233 15.44 12.92 -11.23
N PRO A 234 14.85 14.01 -10.71
CA PRO A 234 13.42 14.25 -10.80
C PRO A 234 13.00 14.56 -12.25
N PHE A 235 11.86 14.02 -12.68
CA PHE A 235 11.30 14.33 -14.00
C PHE A 235 10.45 15.61 -13.96
N VAL A 236 11.09 16.75 -14.18
CA VAL A 236 10.44 18.07 -14.27
C VAL A 236 10.06 18.44 -15.71
N ASP A 237 9.11 19.36 -15.87
CA ASP A 237 8.57 19.83 -17.16
C ASP A 237 7.96 18.72 -18.02
N VAL A 238 7.46 17.65 -17.39
CA VAL A 238 6.73 16.58 -18.07
C VAL A 238 5.27 16.95 -18.17
N ALA A 239 4.75 17.13 -19.38
CA ALA A 239 3.35 17.46 -19.64
C ALA A 239 2.58 16.29 -20.28
N ILE A 240 1.26 16.28 -20.10
CA ILE A 240 0.36 15.36 -20.80
C ILE A 240 -0.09 16.00 -22.11
N VAL A 241 0.11 15.30 -23.22
CA VAL A 241 -0.40 15.70 -24.54
C VAL A 241 -1.28 14.58 -25.09
N MET A 242 -2.60 14.80 -25.01
CA MET A 242 -3.59 13.85 -25.54
C MET A 242 -3.63 13.92 -27.07
N SER A 243 -3.60 12.75 -27.70
CA SER A 243 -3.74 12.61 -29.17
C SER A 243 -5.19 12.37 -29.58
N ASN A 244 -5.98 11.78 -28.68
CA ASN A 244 -7.42 11.62 -28.72
C ASN A 244 -7.92 11.41 -27.28
N LEU A 245 -9.22 11.20 -27.08
CA LEU A 245 -9.82 11.02 -25.74
C LEU A 245 -9.19 9.89 -24.92
N SER A 246 -8.72 8.81 -25.56
CA SER A 246 -8.28 7.59 -24.89
C SER A 246 -6.77 7.41 -24.82
N ARG A 247 -5.98 8.19 -25.57
CA ARG A 247 -4.54 7.95 -25.75
C ARG A 247 -3.79 9.27 -25.84
N GLY A 248 -2.70 9.35 -25.09
CA GLY A 248 -1.82 10.52 -25.02
C GLY A 248 -0.36 10.12 -24.77
N ARG A 249 0.48 11.14 -24.63
CA ARG A 249 1.91 11.01 -24.35
C ARG A 249 2.30 11.87 -23.16
N LEU A 250 3.27 11.39 -22.39
CA LEU A 250 4.03 12.19 -21.46
C LEU A 250 5.22 12.77 -22.23
N VAL A 251 5.34 14.10 -22.27
CA VAL A 251 6.37 14.80 -23.05
C VAL A 251 7.20 15.72 -22.17
N GLN A 252 8.52 15.71 -22.35
CA GLN A 252 9.44 16.68 -21.76
C GLN A 252 10.10 17.46 -22.91
N GLY A 253 9.71 18.72 -23.07
CA GLY A 253 9.99 19.46 -24.30
C GLY A 253 9.49 18.71 -25.55
N ASN A 254 10.40 18.39 -26.47
CA ASN A 254 10.07 17.63 -27.70
C ASN A 254 10.21 16.11 -27.56
N LYS A 255 10.62 15.60 -26.39
CA LYS A 255 10.87 14.17 -26.17
C LYS A 255 9.65 13.50 -25.54
N THR A 256 9.20 12.39 -26.13
CA THR A 256 8.23 11.51 -25.45
C THR A 256 8.97 10.68 -24.40
N VAL A 257 8.57 10.85 -23.14
CA VAL A 257 9.13 10.12 -21.98
C VAL A 257 8.20 9.04 -21.46
N GLY A 258 6.95 9.00 -21.96
CA GLY A 258 5.97 7.99 -21.58
C GLY A 258 4.64 8.13 -22.31
N HIS A 259 3.66 7.38 -21.86
CA HIS A 259 2.34 7.24 -22.46
C HIS A 259 1.25 7.38 -21.39
N VAL A 260 0.12 7.95 -21.79
CA VAL A 260 -1.10 8.00 -20.99
C VAL A 260 -2.21 7.33 -21.78
N TRP A 261 -3.04 6.54 -21.11
CA TRP A 261 -4.22 5.96 -21.74
C TRP A 261 -5.40 5.95 -20.79
N ILE A 262 -6.59 5.93 -21.38
CA ILE A 262 -7.86 5.86 -20.67
C ILE A 262 -8.66 4.75 -21.34
N ASP A 263 -9.05 3.75 -20.56
CA ASP A 263 -10.02 2.74 -20.97
C ASP A 263 -11.34 3.11 -20.28
N ALA A 264 -12.31 3.54 -21.08
CA ALA A 264 -13.59 4.08 -20.63
C ALA A 264 -14.72 3.04 -20.76
N PRO A 265 -15.82 3.16 -19.98
CA PRO A 265 -16.98 2.29 -20.12
C PRO A 265 -17.65 2.47 -21.51
N ALA A 266 -18.41 1.46 -21.92
CA ALA A 266 -19.08 1.47 -23.22
C ALA A 266 -20.06 2.65 -23.32
N GLY A 267 -19.99 3.40 -24.43
CA GLY A 267 -20.85 4.57 -24.67
C GLY A 267 -20.25 5.91 -24.21
N ALA A 268 -19.16 5.90 -23.44
CA ALA A 268 -18.45 7.13 -23.10
C ALA A 268 -17.81 7.78 -24.34
N SER A 269 -17.96 9.10 -24.44
CA SER A 269 -17.59 9.92 -25.60
C SER A 269 -17.07 11.32 -25.23
N VAL A 270 -17.27 11.77 -23.99
CA VAL A 270 -16.84 13.08 -23.49
C VAL A 270 -16.19 12.90 -22.12
N TYR A 271 -14.93 12.48 -22.11
CA TYR A 271 -14.12 12.34 -20.90
C TYR A 271 -12.70 12.84 -21.19
N GLY A 272 -11.93 13.12 -20.16
CA GLY A 272 -10.59 13.63 -20.37
C GLY A 272 -9.75 13.68 -19.13
N ILE A 273 -8.46 13.83 -19.35
CA ILE A 273 -7.49 14.11 -18.30
C ILE A 273 -6.82 15.44 -18.59
N THR A 274 -6.69 16.26 -17.56
CA THR A 274 -6.00 17.55 -17.61
C THR A 274 -4.91 17.60 -16.54
N GLY A 275 -3.93 18.47 -16.73
CA GLY A 275 -2.83 18.66 -15.80
C GLY A 275 -1.81 19.67 -16.34
N GLY A 276 -1.13 20.37 -15.43
CA GLY A 276 0.02 21.20 -15.77
C GLY A 276 1.27 20.36 -16.07
N PRO A 277 2.37 20.96 -16.55
CA PRO A 277 3.66 20.29 -16.58
C PRO A 277 4.12 19.94 -15.15
N SER A 278 4.88 18.86 -15.00
CA SER A 278 5.45 18.49 -13.71
C SER A 278 6.43 19.55 -13.20
N PHE A 279 6.48 19.75 -11.89
CA PHE A 279 7.39 20.69 -11.24
C PHE A 279 8.27 19.99 -10.21
N LEU A 280 9.37 20.63 -9.81
CA LEU A 280 10.23 20.10 -8.74
C LEU A 280 9.52 20.24 -7.38
N GLY A 281 9.41 19.14 -6.65
CA GLY A 281 8.96 19.14 -5.27
C GLY A 281 9.74 18.13 -4.44
N ILE A 282 9.26 17.89 -3.23
CA ILE A 282 9.84 16.94 -2.29
C ILE A 282 8.81 15.84 -2.02
N ALA A 283 9.25 14.58 -2.13
CA ALA A 283 8.42 13.43 -1.83
C ALA A 283 8.13 13.38 -0.32
N ALA A 284 6.85 13.41 0.04
CA ALA A 284 6.43 13.30 1.43
C ALA A 284 6.97 11.99 2.04
N VAL A 285 7.23 12.00 3.36
CA VAL A 285 7.84 10.90 4.14
C VAL A 285 9.32 10.68 3.85
N SER A 286 9.72 10.57 2.57
CA SER A 286 11.12 10.29 2.20
C SER A 286 12.02 11.53 2.18
N GLU A 287 11.44 12.72 2.02
CA GLU A 287 12.16 13.99 1.88
C GLU A 287 13.12 14.06 0.67
N ILE A 288 12.88 13.25 -0.37
CA ILE A 288 13.69 13.18 -1.58
C ILE A 288 13.11 14.06 -2.70
N ASP A 289 13.96 14.75 -3.45
CA ASP A 289 13.56 15.53 -4.63
C ASP A 289 12.81 14.67 -5.68
N VAL A 290 11.72 15.21 -6.21
CA VAL A 290 10.84 14.48 -7.12
C VAL A 290 10.16 15.41 -8.13
N GLY A 291 9.90 14.92 -9.34
CA GLY A 291 9.02 15.59 -10.27
C GLY A 291 7.57 15.32 -9.89
N ILE A 292 6.76 16.35 -9.67
CA ILE A 292 5.35 16.19 -9.29
C ILE A 292 4.48 16.58 -10.47
N LEU A 293 3.73 15.64 -11.01
CA LEU A 293 2.67 15.87 -12.01
C LEU A 293 1.31 15.78 -11.32
N VAL A 294 0.54 16.87 -11.32
CA VAL A 294 -0.83 16.89 -10.77
C VAL A 294 -1.82 16.78 -11.92
N THR A 295 -2.77 15.86 -11.80
CA THR A 295 -3.77 15.59 -12.84
C THR A 295 -5.17 15.50 -12.28
N THR A 296 -6.14 15.98 -13.05
CA THR A 296 -7.58 15.87 -12.79
C THR A 296 -8.22 15.09 -13.93
N PHE A 297 -9.10 14.13 -13.60
CA PHE A 297 -9.84 13.34 -14.59
C PHE A 297 -11.32 13.70 -14.53
N SER A 298 -11.94 13.93 -15.69
CA SER A 298 -13.36 14.24 -15.83
C SER A 298 -14.09 13.06 -16.47
N THR A 299 -15.17 12.59 -15.85
CA THR A 299 -16.01 11.50 -16.37
C THR A 299 -17.02 12.00 -17.42
N ASP A 300 -17.57 11.10 -18.24
CA ASP A 300 -18.65 11.46 -19.17
C ASP A 300 -19.99 11.61 -18.43
N PRO A 301 -20.73 12.74 -18.60
CA PRO A 301 -22.04 12.94 -17.97
C PRO A 301 -23.12 11.94 -18.40
N ASN A 302 -22.90 11.17 -19.47
CA ASN A 302 -23.87 10.23 -20.02
C ASN A 302 -23.42 8.76 -19.91
N ALA A 303 -22.28 8.48 -19.27
CA ALA A 303 -21.79 7.11 -19.15
C ALA A 303 -21.35 6.80 -17.71
N THR A 304 -22.00 5.81 -17.12
CA THR A 304 -21.63 5.23 -15.83
C THR A 304 -20.68 4.04 -16.01
N GLY A 305 -19.97 3.70 -14.94
CA GLY A 305 -19.04 2.58 -14.90
C GLY A 305 -17.60 3.00 -14.62
N VAL A 306 -16.69 2.05 -14.81
CA VAL A 306 -15.29 2.21 -14.40
C VAL A 306 -14.44 2.73 -15.55
N TYR A 307 -13.76 3.84 -15.31
CA TYR A 307 -12.67 4.36 -16.12
C TYR A 307 -11.34 3.88 -15.53
N THR A 308 -10.47 3.31 -16.37
CA THR A 308 -9.08 2.98 -15.98
C THR A 308 -8.12 3.95 -16.68
N ILE A 309 -7.39 4.74 -15.90
CA ILE A 309 -6.40 5.69 -16.38
C ILE A 309 -5.01 5.12 -16.13
N GLY A 310 -4.22 4.91 -17.18
CA GLY A 310 -2.86 4.40 -17.07
C GLY A 310 -1.81 5.43 -17.43
N PHE A 311 -0.74 5.48 -16.65
CA PHE A 311 0.48 6.25 -16.90
C PHE A 311 1.65 5.29 -16.98
N GLN A 312 2.45 5.38 -18.02
CA GLN A 312 3.65 4.55 -18.19
C GLN A 312 4.81 5.41 -18.64
N LEU A 313 5.95 5.29 -17.96
CA LEU A 313 7.21 5.87 -18.43
C LEU A 313 7.95 4.89 -19.35
N ASN A 314 8.64 5.42 -20.35
CA ASN A 314 9.41 4.63 -21.31
C ASN A 314 10.53 3.87 -20.59
N ASN A 315 10.51 2.54 -20.68
CA ASN A 315 11.39 1.62 -19.93
C ASN A 315 11.21 1.67 -18.40
N GLY A 316 10.12 2.27 -17.93
CA GLY A 316 9.80 2.45 -16.52
C GLY A 316 8.79 1.44 -15.99
N ASN A 317 8.03 1.85 -14.96
CA ASN A 317 6.84 1.17 -14.49
C ASN A 317 5.56 1.79 -15.10
N THR A 318 4.43 1.20 -14.72
CA THR A 318 3.09 1.69 -15.02
C THR A 318 2.36 1.95 -13.70
N GLN A 319 1.62 3.05 -13.63
CA GLN A 319 0.66 3.36 -12.58
C GLN A 319 -0.74 3.40 -13.18
N GLN A 320 -1.71 2.78 -12.52
CA GLN A 320 -3.12 2.85 -12.90
C GLN A 320 -3.94 3.56 -11.82
N LEU A 321 -4.95 4.29 -12.25
CA LEU A 321 -6.00 4.90 -11.44
C LEU A 321 -7.36 4.38 -11.93
N PHE A 322 -8.32 4.29 -11.02
CA PHE A 322 -9.66 3.79 -11.25
C PHE A 322 -10.66 4.84 -10.76
N VAL A 323 -11.51 5.30 -11.69
CA VAL A 323 -12.58 6.25 -11.39
C VAL A 323 -13.90 5.61 -11.76
N THR A 324 -14.77 5.39 -10.78
CA THR A 324 -16.12 4.87 -10.97
C THR A 324 -17.08 6.05 -11.06
N ALA A 325 -17.79 6.16 -12.19
CA ALA A 325 -18.89 7.10 -12.39
C ALA A 325 -20.22 6.43 -12.07
N GLU A 326 -20.99 7.01 -11.14
CA GLU A 326 -22.33 6.54 -10.72
C GLU A 326 -23.45 7.51 -11.10
#